data_AF-A0A7T7KZW4-F1
#
_entry.id   AF-A0A7T7KZW4-F1
#
_cell.length_a   1.000
_cell.length_b   1.000
_cell.length_c   1.000
_cell.angle_alpha   90.00
_cell.angle_beta   90.00
_cell.angle_gamma   90.00
#
_symmetry.space_group_name_H-M   'P 1'
#
loop_
_entity.id
_entity.type
_entity.pdbx_description
1 polymer ?
#
loop_
_entity_poly.entity_id
_entity_poly.type
_entity_poly.pdbx_seq_one_letter_code
_entity_poly.pdbx_strand_id
1 'polypeptide(L)'
;MARRPNESRREVIRVYVCNCFGVTEAQVKKHADEGACTPRQIASACKAGTDCGSCVRRIQALLGRGDCPRRELADQGMPVLSEVEALEEAA
;
A
#
# COMPACT_ATOMS: atom_id res chain seq x y z
N MET A 1 -2.14 -26.45 -32.43
CA MET A 1 -2.40 -25.46 -31.36
C MET A 1 -1.39 -24.32 -31.47
N ALA A 2 -1.82 -23.11 -31.86
CA ALA A 2 -0.92 -21.97 -32.01
C ALA A 2 -0.54 -21.39 -30.64
N ARG A 3 0.61 -21.79 -30.10
CA ARG A 3 1.27 -21.03 -29.02
C ARG A 3 1.72 -19.70 -29.62
N ARG A 4 1.11 -18.58 -29.21
CA ARG A 4 1.51 -17.24 -29.67
C ARG A 4 2.81 -16.82 -28.95
N PRO A 5 3.94 -16.60 -29.65
CA PRO A 5 5.19 -16.17 -29.04
C PRO A 5 5.36 -14.64 -28.99
N ASN A 6 4.33 -13.87 -28.60
CA ASN A 6 4.44 -12.40 -28.55
C ASN A 6 3.62 -11.66 -27.47
N GLU A 7 3.25 -12.29 -26.35
CA GLU A 7 2.47 -11.63 -25.29
C GLU A 7 3.33 -10.82 -24.27
N SER A 8 4.63 -10.62 -24.53
CA SER A 8 5.56 -9.99 -23.59
C SER A 8 5.93 -8.53 -23.89
N ARG A 9 5.41 -7.93 -24.98
CA ARG A 9 5.90 -6.61 -25.46
C ARG A 9 4.96 -5.41 -25.29
N ARG A 10 3.75 -5.57 -24.74
CA ARG A 10 2.92 -4.41 -24.41
C ARG A 10 3.25 -3.91 -23.01
N GLU A 11 4.33 -3.14 -22.94
CA GLU A 11 4.54 -1.99 -22.06
C GLU A 11 3.69 -1.98 -20.76
N VAL A 12 3.90 -2.97 -19.89
CA VAL A 12 3.39 -2.89 -18.53
C VAL A 12 4.43 -2.06 -17.78
N ILE A 13 4.14 -0.77 -17.62
CA ILE A 13 4.97 0.15 -16.86
C ILE A 13 5.21 -0.49 -15.48
N ARG A 14 6.43 -0.96 -15.24
CA ARG A 14 6.79 -1.78 -14.08
C ARG A 14 6.98 -0.89 -12.87
N VAL A 15 5.89 -0.34 -12.34
CA VAL A 15 5.95 0.27 -11.02
C VAL A 15 6.03 -0.86 -10.00
N TYR A 16 7.20 -1.01 -9.39
CA TYR A 16 7.37 -1.88 -8.23
C TYR A 16 6.67 -1.27 -7.04
N VAL A 17 5.79 -2.05 -6.42
CA VAL A 17 5.05 -1.67 -5.21
C VAL A 17 5.78 -2.14 -3.97
N CYS A 18 6.39 -3.33 -3.99
CA CYS A 18 7.21 -3.86 -2.90
C CYS A 18 8.63 -4.14 -3.40
N ASN A 19 9.63 -3.45 -2.83
CA ASN A 19 11.03 -3.68 -3.14
C ASN A 19 11.56 -4.99 -2.51
N CYS A 20 11.15 -5.33 -1.29
CA CYS A 20 11.67 -6.49 -0.56
C CYS A 20 11.40 -7.82 -1.28
N PHE A 21 10.20 -7.97 -1.83
CA PHE A 21 9.78 -9.20 -2.53
C PHE A 21 9.64 -9.02 -4.04
N GLY A 22 10.01 -7.85 -4.57
CA GLY A 22 9.94 -7.55 -6.00
C GLY A 22 8.52 -7.55 -6.58
N VAL A 23 7.52 -7.15 -5.79
CA VAL A 23 6.10 -7.17 -6.22
C VAL A 23 5.77 -5.93 -7.02
N THR A 24 5.17 -6.13 -8.19
CA THR A 24 4.75 -5.08 -9.12
C THR A 24 3.29 -4.71 -8.95
N GLU A 25 2.92 -3.52 -9.40
CA GLU A 25 1.53 -3.07 -9.41
C GLU A 25 0.62 -4.01 -10.23
N ALA A 26 1.13 -4.50 -11.36
CA ALA A 26 0.41 -5.45 -12.21
C ALA A 26 0.09 -6.76 -11.47
N GLN A 27 1.01 -7.25 -10.65
CA GLN A 27 0.76 -8.43 -9.80
C GLN A 27 -0.33 -8.13 -8.76
N VAL A 28 -0.28 -6.97 -8.10
CA VAL A 28 -1.31 -6.57 -7.13
C VAL A 28 -2.70 -6.51 -7.78
N LYS A 29 -2.79 -5.88 -8.96
CA LYS A 29 -4.05 -5.81 -9.73
C LYS A 29 -4.56 -7.19 -10.14
N LYS A 30 -3.69 -8.05 -10.67
CA LYS A 30 -4.04 -9.42 -11.05
C LYS A 30 -4.60 -10.21 -9.86
N HIS A 31 -3.96 -10.13 -8.70
CA HIS A 31 -4.45 -10.83 -7.52
C HIS A 31 -5.74 -10.22 -6.99
N ALA A 32 -5.96 -8.91 -7.12
CA ALA A 32 -7.23 -8.29 -6.81
C ALA A 32 -8.37 -8.82 -7.72
N ASP A 33 -8.12 -8.97 -9.02
CA ASP A 33 -9.04 -9.63 -9.97
C ASP A 33 -9.29 -11.11 -9.63
N GLU A 34 -8.27 -11.82 -9.13
CA GLU A 34 -8.39 -13.21 -8.65
C GLU A 34 -9.13 -13.32 -7.29
N GLY A 35 -9.51 -12.21 -6.66
CA GLY A 35 -10.31 -12.16 -5.43
C GLY A 35 -9.55 -11.76 -4.15
N ALA A 36 -8.28 -11.35 -4.26
CA ALA A 36 -7.49 -10.81 -3.15
C ALA A 36 -7.81 -9.31 -2.91
N CYS A 37 -9.01 -9.02 -2.42
CA CYS A 37 -9.51 -7.66 -2.22
C CYS A 37 -9.01 -6.97 -0.93
N THR A 38 -8.04 -7.54 -0.22
CA THR A 38 -7.47 -6.98 1.01
C THR A 38 -5.93 -7.05 1.01
N PRO A 39 -5.24 -6.09 1.65
CA PRO A 39 -3.78 -6.12 1.76
C PRO A 39 -3.29 -7.41 2.45
N ARG A 40 -4.09 -8.01 3.34
CA ARG A 40 -3.78 -9.28 4.00
C ARG A 40 -3.84 -10.47 3.03
N GLN A 41 -4.79 -10.48 2.10
CA GLN A 41 -4.85 -11.48 1.03
C GLN A 41 -3.71 -11.28 0.02
N ILE A 42 -3.39 -10.03 -0.36
CA ILE A 42 -2.22 -9.73 -1.20
C ILE A 42 -0.92 -10.18 -0.51
N ALA A 43 -0.78 -9.97 0.80
CA ALA A 43 0.33 -10.47 1.58
C ALA A 43 0.41 -12.02 1.58
N SER A 44 -0.74 -12.70 1.66
CA SER A 44 -0.79 -14.16 1.56
C SER A 44 -0.43 -14.68 0.17
N ALA A 45 -0.77 -13.96 -0.89
CA ALA A 45 -0.50 -14.36 -2.27
C ALA A 45 0.94 -14.04 -2.71
N CYS A 46 1.45 -12.86 -2.36
CA CYS A 46 2.71 -12.32 -2.90
C CYS A 46 3.77 -12.05 -1.84
N LYS A 47 3.48 -12.24 -0.55
CA LYS A 47 4.33 -11.82 0.60
C LYS A 47 4.53 -10.30 0.71
N ALA A 48 3.82 -9.51 -0.08
CA ALA A 48 3.93 -8.05 -0.01
C ALA A 48 3.49 -7.55 1.37
N GLY A 49 4.34 -6.77 2.05
CA GLY A 49 3.99 -6.15 3.32
C GLY A 49 4.25 -7.01 4.57
N THR A 50 4.93 -8.16 4.45
CA THR A 50 5.33 -8.99 5.60
C THR A 50 6.74 -8.74 6.11
N ASP A 51 7.51 -7.86 5.44
CA ASP A 51 8.88 -7.46 5.82
C ASP A 51 8.83 -6.01 6.38
N CYS A 52 9.46 -5.03 5.72
CA CYS A 52 9.49 -3.64 6.18
C CYS A 52 8.12 -2.92 6.17
N GLY A 53 7.08 -3.50 5.57
CA GLY A 53 5.71 -2.98 5.60
C GLY A 53 5.44 -1.70 4.80
N SER A 54 6.45 -1.06 4.19
CA SER A 54 6.30 0.24 3.49
C SER A 54 5.29 0.22 2.33
N CYS A 55 5.17 -0.93 1.66
CA CYS A 55 4.25 -1.12 0.54
C CYS A 55 2.77 -1.26 0.93
N VAL A 56 2.43 -1.52 2.21
CA VAL A 56 1.06 -1.82 2.66
C VAL A 56 0.09 -0.68 2.36
N ARG A 57 0.50 0.57 2.61
CA ARG A 57 -0.33 1.75 2.33
C ARG A 57 -0.58 1.94 0.84
N ARG A 58 0.45 1.69 0.01
CA ARG A 58 0.35 1.76 -1.45
C ARG A 58 -0.60 0.69 -2.00
N ILE A 59 -0.51 -0.53 -1.47
CA ILE A 59 -1.42 -1.64 -1.81
C ILE A 59 -2.87 -1.28 -1.44
N GLN A 60 -3.11 -0.68 -0.27
CA GLN A 60 -4.45 -0.24 0.14
C GLN A 60 -5.03 0.81 -0.82
N ALA A 61 -4.22 1.78 -1.27
CA ALA A 61 -4.63 2.77 -2.24
C ALA A 61 -4.95 2.14 -3.61
N LEU A 62 -4.12 1.20 -4.08
CA LEU A 62 -4.36 0.45 -5.32
C LEU A 62 -5.64 -0.40 -5.27
N LEU A 63 -6.00 -0.91 -4.09
CA LEU A 63 -7.24 -1.66 -3.87
C LEU A 63 -8.47 -0.75 -3.66
N GLY A 64 -8.35 0.57 -3.77
CA GLY A 64 -9.45 1.50 -3.54
C GLY A 64 -9.95 1.57 -2.09
N ARG A 65 -9.17 1.06 -1.14
CA ARG A 65 -9.45 1.14 0.31
C ARG A 65 -8.76 2.33 0.99
N GLY A 66 -8.32 3.31 0.20
CA GLY A 66 -7.63 4.52 0.65
C GLY A 66 -8.50 5.51 1.43
N ASP A 67 -9.81 5.36 1.38
CA ASP A 67 -10.78 6.19 2.11
C ASP A 67 -10.92 5.73 3.57
N CYS A 68 -9.85 5.87 4.33
CA CYS A 68 -9.95 6.04 5.77
C CYS A 68 -9.76 7.54 6.05
N PRO A 69 -10.82 8.33 6.30
CA PRO A 69 -10.75 9.80 6.48
C PRO A 69 -9.92 10.27 7.68
N ARG A 70 -9.23 9.37 8.39
CA ARG A 70 -8.40 9.70 9.56
C ARG A 70 -7.01 10.27 9.19
N ARG A 71 -6.61 10.27 7.91
CA ARG A 71 -5.21 10.49 7.53
C ARG A 71 -4.83 11.84 6.95
N GLU A 72 -5.79 12.71 6.66
CA GLU A 72 -5.47 14.14 6.47
C GLU A 72 -4.70 14.69 7.69
N LEU A 73 -4.93 14.11 8.89
CA LEU A 73 -4.27 14.48 10.14
C LEU A 73 -2.90 13.82 10.40
N ALA A 74 -2.54 12.74 9.70
CA ALA A 74 -1.31 11.98 10.02
C ALA A 74 -0.16 12.17 9.01
N ASP A 75 -0.46 12.66 7.81
CA ASP A 75 0.57 13.02 6.81
C ASP A 75 1.09 14.45 7.01
N GLN A 76 0.33 15.32 7.69
CA GLN A 76 0.70 16.71 7.98
C GLN A 76 1.71 16.88 9.13
N GLY A 77 2.22 15.80 9.74
CA GLY A 77 3.35 15.90 10.66
C GLY A 77 3.22 16.95 11.77
N MET A 78 2.05 17.05 12.40
CA MET A 78 1.88 17.86 13.61
C MET A 78 2.40 17.04 14.83
N PRO A 79 3.42 17.50 15.56
CA PRO A 79 3.83 16.85 16.81
C PRO A 79 2.74 17.06 17.87
N VAL A 80 2.13 15.96 18.31
CA VAL A 80 1.09 15.95 19.35
C VAL A 80 1.73 15.99 20.74
N LEU A 81 2.55 17.01 21.04
CA LEU A 81 3.14 17.23 22.37
C LEU A 81 3.41 18.72 22.63
N SER A 82 2.37 19.55 22.83
CA SER A 82 2.56 20.88 23.45
C SER A 82 1.31 21.48 24.12
N GLU A 83 0.35 20.68 24.60
CA GLU A 83 -0.82 21.20 25.35
C GLU A 83 -0.86 20.73 26.83
N VAL A 84 0.30 20.56 27.48
CA VAL A 84 0.33 20.33 28.95
C VAL A 84 1.17 21.32 29.77
N GLU A 85 1.65 22.44 29.18
CA GLU A 85 2.40 23.47 29.93
C GLU A 85 1.59 24.76 30.20
N ALA A 86 0.30 24.66 30.57
CA ALA A 86 -0.49 25.85 30.93
C ALA A 86 -1.50 25.64 32.08
N LEU A 87 -1.13 24.89 33.12
CA LEU A 87 -1.92 24.82 34.37
C LEU A 87 -1.07 25.02 35.64
N GLU A 88 0.14 25.60 35.54
CA GLU A 88 0.99 25.89 36.72
C GLU A 88 0.98 27.35 37.19
N GLU A 89 0.20 28.27 36.61
CA GLU A 89 0.05 29.63 37.17
C GLU A 89 -1.43 30.01 37.38
N ALA A 90 -1.94 29.68 38.57
CA ALA A 90 -2.93 30.42 39.38
C ALA A 90 -3.88 29.47 40.16
N ALA A 91 -3.40 28.94 41.30
CA ALA A 91 -4.23 28.60 42.46
C ALA A 91 -3.36 28.50 43.72
#